data_AF-A0A9P9FHU7-F1
#
_entry.id   AF-A0A9P9FHU7-F1
#
_cell.length_a   1.000
_cell.length_b   1.000
_cell.length_c   1.000
_cell.angle_alpha   90.00
_cell.angle_beta   90.00
_cell.angle_gamma   90.00
#
_symmetry.space_group_name_H-M   'P 1'
#
loop_
_entity.id
_entity.type
_entity.pdbx_description
1 polymer ?
#
loop_
_entity_poly.entity_id
_entity_poly.type
_entity_poly.pdbx_seq_one_letter_code
_entity_poly.pdbx_strand_id
1 'polypeptide(L)'
;PSQTQASAISQIPMFPRFMLPGTFDTHLKTAKRHLSDISTVGRFTPLLPQHISRRLIQNSFFEIMTDHQLLDLPSFLTLIDTQYAASDVEPAGELARGAAVNAFIALAVRHKTAPGSEAELSGIADRFYQNVIAVLPELILKEPSLLSLQALLAMAIYAQAIQDSRACTV
;
A
#
# COMPACT_ATOMS: atom_id res chain seq x y z
N PRO A 1 30.62 -44.59 -25.09
CA PRO A 1 29.17 -44.30 -25.06
C PRO A 1 28.90 -43.10 -24.14
N SER A 2 28.92 -41.92 -24.75
CA SER A 2 28.87 -40.63 -24.07
C SER A 2 27.44 -40.27 -23.64
N GLN A 3 27.34 -39.74 -22.42
CA GLN A 3 26.12 -39.18 -21.82
C GLN A 3 25.57 -38.00 -22.63
N THR A 4 24.24 -37.86 -22.69
CA THR A 4 23.62 -36.53 -22.70
C THR A 4 22.24 -36.65 -22.04
N GLN A 5 22.18 -36.27 -20.77
CA GLN A 5 20.95 -35.85 -20.10
C GLN A 5 20.45 -34.59 -20.82
N ALA A 6 19.32 -34.68 -21.51
CA ALA A 6 18.64 -33.51 -22.04
C ALA A 6 17.79 -32.89 -20.92
N SER A 7 18.26 -31.72 -20.49
CA SER A 7 17.77 -30.88 -19.41
C SER A 7 16.27 -30.58 -19.49
N ALA A 8 15.59 -30.78 -18.36
CA ALA A 8 14.32 -30.17 -18.05
C ALA A 8 14.50 -28.65 -17.92
N ILE A 9 14.26 -27.91 -18.99
CA ILE A 9 14.07 -26.46 -18.92
C ILE A 9 12.62 -26.24 -18.48
N SER A 10 12.41 -26.22 -17.17
CA SER A 10 11.20 -25.71 -16.55
C SER A 10 11.10 -24.22 -16.88
N GLN A 11 10.30 -23.89 -17.89
CA GLN A 11 9.92 -22.50 -18.17
C GLN A 11 9.28 -21.92 -16.91
N ILE A 12 10.01 -21.04 -16.23
CA ILE A 12 9.44 -20.17 -15.20
C ILE A 12 8.42 -19.31 -15.94
N PRO A 13 7.12 -19.42 -15.65
CA PRO A 13 6.14 -18.61 -16.35
C PRO A 13 6.45 -17.14 -16.07
N MET A 14 6.59 -16.35 -17.15
CA MET A 14 6.90 -14.91 -17.15
C MET A 14 5.97 -14.12 -16.22
N PHE A 15 4.78 -14.65 -15.96
CA PHE A 15 3.84 -14.14 -14.97
C PHE A 15 3.56 -15.21 -13.90
N PRO A 16 3.52 -14.81 -12.61
CA PRO A 16 2.97 -15.67 -11.56
C PRO A 16 1.58 -16.15 -11.94
N ARG A 17 1.23 -17.39 -11.57
CA ARG A 17 -0.06 -18.01 -11.93
C ARG A 17 -1.30 -17.18 -11.55
N PHE A 18 -1.20 -16.32 -10.55
CA PHE A 18 -2.30 -15.46 -10.09
C PHE A 18 -2.55 -14.24 -11.01
N MET A 19 -1.63 -13.92 -11.92
CA MET A 19 -1.75 -12.83 -12.91
C MET A 19 -2.19 -13.31 -14.30
N LEU A 20 -2.54 -14.59 -14.46
CA LEU A 20 -2.97 -15.11 -15.76
C LEU A 20 -4.40 -14.62 -16.10
N PRO A 21 -4.72 -14.32 -17.38
CA PRO A 21 -6.00 -13.73 -17.79
C PRO A 21 -7.27 -14.49 -17.36
N GLY A 22 -7.17 -15.80 -17.07
CA GLY A 22 -8.31 -16.61 -16.59
C GLY A 22 -8.46 -16.68 -15.07
N THR A 23 -7.39 -16.41 -14.32
CA THR A 23 -7.36 -16.50 -12.85
C THR A 23 -7.42 -15.13 -12.19
N PHE A 24 -6.87 -14.10 -12.86
CA PHE A 24 -6.79 -12.74 -12.34
C PHE A 24 -8.16 -12.16 -12.00
N ASP A 25 -9.15 -12.25 -12.90
CA ASP A 25 -10.51 -11.77 -12.63
C ASP A 25 -11.17 -12.46 -11.44
N THR A 26 -10.90 -13.76 -11.27
CA THR A 26 -11.43 -14.54 -10.15
C THR A 26 -10.76 -14.14 -8.84
N HIS A 27 -9.44 -13.92 -8.85
CA HIS A 27 -8.69 -13.43 -7.70
C HIS A 27 -9.08 -11.99 -7.35
N LEU A 28 -9.29 -11.13 -8.34
CA LEU A 28 -9.72 -9.76 -8.18
C LEU A 28 -11.14 -9.69 -7.61
N LYS A 29 -12.07 -10.50 -8.13
CA LYS A 29 -13.44 -10.61 -7.58
C LYS A 29 -13.43 -11.14 -6.14
N THR A 30 -12.60 -12.14 -5.85
CA THR A 30 -12.44 -12.69 -4.50
C THR A 30 -11.86 -11.64 -3.54
N ALA A 31 -10.81 -10.93 -3.96
CA ALA A 31 -10.24 -9.83 -3.19
C ALA A 31 -11.25 -8.71 -2.96
N LYS A 32 -12.00 -8.29 -3.99
CA LYS A 32 -13.06 -7.29 -3.88
C LYS A 32 -14.17 -7.74 -2.92
N ARG A 33 -14.57 -9.01 -2.92
CA ARG A 33 -15.54 -9.56 -1.95
C ARG A 33 -14.98 -9.55 -0.53
N HIS A 34 -13.76 -10.02 -0.32
CA HIS A 34 -13.13 -9.93 1.00
C HIS A 34 -13.06 -8.47 1.49
N LEU A 35 -12.66 -7.54 0.63
CA LEU A 35 -12.63 -6.11 0.94
C LEU A 35 -14.03 -5.52 1.22
N SER A 36 -15.09 -6.10 0.64
CA SER A 36 -16.48 -5.69 0.85
C SER A 36 -17.06 -6.29 2.13
N ASP A 37 -16.80 -7.56 2.43
CA ASP A 37 -17.24 -8.22 3.66
C ASP A 37 -16.54 -7.62 4.90
N ILE A 38 -15.27 -7.23 4.76
CA ILE A 38 -14.49 -6.52 5.81
C ILE A 38 -15.12 -5.17 6.17
N SER A 39 -15.83 -4.51 5.25
CA SER A 39 -16.47 -3.22 5.51
C SER A 39 -17.62 -3.26 6.52
N THR A 40 -17.98 -4.45 7.00
CA THR A 40 -19.01 -4.64 8.05
C THR A 40 -18.48 -5.19 9.37
N VAL A 41 -17.21 -5.65 9.46
CA VAL A 41 -16.67 -6.31 10.68
C VAL A 41 -15.26 -5.85 11.10
N GLY A 42 -14.60 -4.92 10.41
CA GLY A 42 -13.30 -4.38 10.87
C GLY A 42 -13.19 -2.87 10.70
N ARG A 43 -12.87 -2.13 11.77
CA ARG A 43 -12.60 -0.67 11.72
C ARG A 43 -11.44 -0.32 10.76
N PHE A 44 -10.53 -1.27 10.52
CA PHE A 44 -9.34 -1.08 9.71
C PHE A 44 -9.22 -2.15 8.62
N THR A 45 -8.78 -1.72 7.44
CA THR A 45 -8.37 -2.60 6.34
C THR A 45 -7.00 -3.22 6.67
N PRO A 46 -6.83 -4.55 6.61
CA PRO A 46 -5.52 -5.18 6.77
C PRO A 46 -4.51 -4.68 5.74
N LEU A 47 -3.25 -4.53 6.16
CA LEU A 47 -2.13 -4.24 5.29
C LEU A 47 -1.95 -5.35 4.24
N LEU A 48 -1.36 -5.00 3.09
CA LEU A 48 -0.94 -6.01 2.10
C LEU A 48 0.08 -6.97 2.76
N PRO A 49 0.33 -8.16 2.20
CA PRO A 49 1.43 -9.00 2.67
C PRO A 49 2.76 -8.22 2.75
N GLN A 50 3.53 -8.38 3.83
CA GLN A 50 4.72 -7.57 4.12
C GLN A 50 5.71 -7.48 2.94
N HIS A 51 5.96 -8.59 2.26
CA HIS A 51 6.87 -8.61 1.10
C HIS A 51 6.35 -7.75 -0.06
N ILE A 52 5.03 -7.65 -0.25
CA ILE A 52 4.39 -6.80 -1.27
C ILE A 52 4.53 -5.33 -0.86
N SER A 53 4.17 -4.97 0.38
CA SER A 53 4.29 -3.59 0.88
C SER A 53 5.73 -3.08 0.79
N ARG A 54 6.70 -3.89 1.25
CA ARG A 54 8.12 -3.54 1.15
C ARG A 54 8.54 -3.28 -0.29
N ARG A 55 8.20 -4.20 -1.21
CA ARG A 55 8.60 -4.08 -2.61
C ARG A 55 7.94 -2.88 -3.30
N LEU A 56 6.66 -2.66 -3.03
CA LEU A 56 5.90 -1.52 -3.54
C LEU A 56 6.55 -0.20 -3.12
N ILE A 57 6.89 -0.09 -1.84
CA ILE A 57 7.53 1.10 -1.28
C ILE A 57 8.93 1.29 -1.85
N GLN A 58 9.80 0.28 -1.83
CA GLN A 58 11.15 0.38 -2.38
C GLN A 58 11.15 0.88 -3.83
N ASN A 59 10.16 0.48 -4.63
CA ASN A 59 10.07 0.85 -6.04
C ASN A 59 9.44 2.23 -6.28
N SER A 60 8.81 2.84 -5.28
CA SER A 60 8.06 4.11 -5.42
C SER A 60 8.58 5.23 -4.52
N PHE A 61 9.35 4.90 -3.48
CA PHE A 61 9.68 5.83 -2.41
C PHE A 61 10.38 7.09 -2.91
N PHE A 62 11.41 6.94 -3.76
CA PHE A 62 12.12 8.10 -4.31
C PHE A 62 11.22 8.99 -5.15
N GLU A 63 10.36 8.40 -5.97
CA GLU A 63 9.43 9.14 -6.82
C GLU A 63 8.41 9.92 -5.97
N ILE A 64 7.89 9.32 -4.89
CA ILE A 64 6.93 9.98 -3.98
C ILE A 64 7.62 11.06 -3.12
N MET A 65 8.87 10.84 -2.70
CA MET A 65 9.58 11.71 -1.76
C MET A 65 10.44 12.79 -2.42
N THR A 66 10.52 12.82 -3.76
CA THR A 66 11.40 13.76 -4.50
C THR A 66 11.19 15.21 -4.05
N ASP A 67 9.93 15.63 -3.85
CA ASP A 67 9.59 17.02 -3.51
C ASP A 67 9.31 17.26 -2.02
N HIS A 68 9.22 16.20 -1.21
CA HIS A 68 8.70 16.29 0.16
C HIS A 68 9.68 15.87 1.25
N GLN A 69 10.69 15.03 0.93
CA GLN A 69 11.75 14.56 1.85
C GLN A 69 11.28 14.26 3.29
N LEU A 70 10.13 13.59 3.45
CA LEU A 70 9.52 13.39 4.76
C LEU A 70 10.33 12.45 5.66
N LEU A 71 10.92 11.41 5.07
CA LEU A 71 11.71 10.39 5.75
C LEU A 71 12.70 9.77 4.75
N ASP A 72 13.75 9.12 5.23
CA ASP A 72 14.60 8.27 4.39
C ASP A 72 14.03 6.85 4.24
N LEU A 73 14.38 6.19 3.13
CA LEU A 73 13.87 4.85 2.82
C LEU A 73 14.22 3.81 3.90
N PRO A 74 15.47 3.72 4.41
CA PRO A 74 15.80 2.81 5.50
C PRO A 74 14.90 2.99 6.73
N SER A 75 14.73 4.22 7.21
CA SER A 75 13.85 4.52 8.34
C SER A 75 12.41 4.08 8.07
N PHE A 76 11.92 4.27 6.83
CA PHE A 76 10.56 3.89 6.48
C PHE A 76 10.37 2.36 6.45
N LEU A 77 11.38 1.64 5.94
CA LEU A 77 11.36 0.17 5.96
C LEU A 77 11.37 -0.38 7.39
N THR A 78 12.07 0.28 8.32
CA THR A 78 12.00 -0.06 9.75
C THR A 78 10.61 0.17 10.33
N LEU A 79 9.91 1.25 9.95
CA LEU A 79 8.53 1.50 10.38
C LEU A 79 7.57 0.42 9.88
N ILE A 80 7.73 -0.01 8.62
CA ILE A 80 7.00 -1.15 8.06
C ILE A 80 7.24 -2.40 8.90
N ASP A 81 8.49 -2.78 9.10
CA ASP A 81 8.81 -4.03 9.78
C ASP A 81 8.30 -4.03 11.22
N THR A 82 8.44 -2.89 11.90
CA THR A 82 7.91 -2.69 13.26
C THR A 82 6.38 -2.77 13.29
N GLN A 83 5.70 -2.23 12.28
CA GLN A 83 4.24 -2.31 12.19
C GLN A 83 3.80 -3.76 11.99
N TYR A 84 4.37 -4.49 11.03
CA TYR A 84 4.02 -5.91 10.81
C TYR A 84 4.33 -6.79 12.02
N ALA A 85 5.41 -6.51 12.76
CA ALA A 85 5.72 -7.21 13.99
C ALA A 85 4.67 -6.97 15.10
N ALA A 86 4.03 -5.80 15.10
CA ALA A 86 3.02 -5.43 16.09
C ALA A 86 1.59 -5.86 15.68
N SER A 87 1.17 -5.51 14.46
CA SER A 87 -0.10 -5.91 13.84
C SER A 87 -0.13 -5.52 12.36
N ASP A 88 -0.68 -6.40 11.52
CA ASP A 88 -0.97 -6.11 10.13
C ASP A 88 -2.37 -5.51 9.91
N VAL A 89 -3.17 -5.32 10.96
CA VAL A 89 -4.55 -4.79 10.85
C VAL A 89 -4.70 -3.44 11.54
N GLU A 90 -4.30 -3.34 12.80
CA GLU A 90 -4.52 -2.14 13.62
C GLU A 90 -3.21 -1.44 13.98
N PRO A 91 -3.22 -0.16 14.41
CA PRO A 91 -2.00 0.58 14.75
C PRO A 91 -1.22 0.03 15.97
N ALA A 92 -1.78 -0.95 16.70
CA ALA A 92 -1.15 -1.66 17.81
C ALA A 92 -0.48 -0.72 18.83
N GLY A 93 -1.24 0.27 19.30
CA GLY A 93 -0.81 1.24 20.32
C GLY A 93 0.00 2.42 19.80
N GLU A 94 0.58 2.34 18.61
CA GLU A 94 1.36 3.43 18.00
C GLU A 94 0.67 3.99 16.76
N LEU A 95 -0.26 4.92 17.01
CA LEU A 95 -1.11 5.52 15.99
C LEU A 95 -0.30 6.20 14.87
N ALA A 96 0.79 6.88 15.20
CA ALA A 96 1.58 7.61 14.22
C ALA A 96 2.29 6.65 13.24
N ARG A 97 2.82 5.52 13.75
CA ARG A 97 3.41 4.47 12.89
C ARG A 97 2.36 3.83 11.99
N GLY A 98 1.21 3.43 12.56
CA GLY A 98 0.13 2.85 11.77
C GLY A 98 -0.37 3.81 10.69
N ALA A 99 -0.55 5.09 11.03
CA ALA A 99 -0.94 6.15 10.12
C ALA A 99 0.09 6.35 8.99
N ALA A 100 1.37 6.49 9.33
CA ALA A 100 2.45 6.67 8.37
C ALA A 100 2.51 5.48 7.38
N VAL A 101 2.51 4.24 7.88
CA VAL A 101 2.58 3.05 7.02
C VAL A 101 1.40 2.99 6.04
N ASN A 102 0.17 3.23 6.53
CA ASN A 102 -1.01 3.22 5.68
C ASN A 102 -1.01 4.37 4.64
N ALA A 103 -0.62 5.59 5.04
CA ALA A 103 -0.57 6.74 4.14
C ALA A 103 0.42 6.53 2.99
N PHE A 104 1.61 6.04 3.31
CA PHE A 104 2.64 5.77 2.30
C PHE A 104 2.30 4.59 1.40
N ILE A 105 1.65 3.54 1.91
CA ILE A 105 1.13 2.46 1.06
C ILE A 105 0.07 3.01 0.10
N ALA A 106 -0.86 3.85 0.58
CA ALA A 106 -1.86 4.50 -0.29
C ALA A 106 -1.20 5.33 -1.40
N LEU A 107 -0.20 6.15 -1.05
CA LEU A 107 0.60 6.92 -2.01
C LEU A 107 1.29 6.02 -3.02
N ALA A 108 1.91 4.93 -2.57
CA ALA A 108 2.64 4.03 -3.44
C ALA A 108 1.75 3.24 -4.39
N VAL A 109 0.60 2.74 -3.92
CA VAL A 109 -0.40 2.11 -4.79
C VAL A 109 -0.83 3.08 -5.88
N ARG A 110 -1.14 4.32 -5.49
CA ARG A 110 -1.57 5.34 -6.43
C ARG A 110 -0.49 5.71 -7.44
N HIS A 111 0.74 5.93 -6.98
CA HIS A 111 1.85 6.32 -7.83
C HIS A 111 2.22 5.23 -8.85
N LYS A 112 2.06 3.95 -8.48
CA LYS A 112 2.31 2.81 -9.37
C LYS A 112 1.07 2.35 -10.13
N THR A 113 -0.06 3.04 -10.00
CA THR A 113 -1.25 2.76 -10.82
C THR A 113 -0.97 3.21 -12.24
N ALA A 114 -1.07 2.28 -13.19
CA ALA A 114 -0.88 2.58 -14.60
C ALA A 114 -2.06 3.42 -15.15
N PRO A 115 -1.83 4.31 -16.13
CA PRO A 115 -2.89 5.03 -16.81
C PRO A 115 -3.96 4.06 -17.35
N GLY A 116 -5.23 4.33 -17.04
CA GLY A 116 -6.37 3.47 -17.41
C GLY A 116 -6.73 2.39 -16.39
N SER A 117 -5.95 2.21 -15.31
CA SER A 117 -6.24 1.27 -14.22
C SER A 117 -6.74 1.94 -12.94
N GLU A 118 -6.99 3.25 -12.96
CA GLU A 118 -7.36 4.05 -11.80
C GLU A 118 -8.67 3.60 -11.17
N ALA A 119 -9.67 3.25 -11.98
CA ALA A 119 -10.95 2.77 -11.47
C ALA A 119 -10.83 1.44 -10.71
N GLU A 120 -9.83 0.61 -11.04
CA GLU A 120 -9.64 -0.70 -10.41
C GLU A 120 -8.76 -0.63 -9.16
N LEU A 121 -7.74 0.24 -9.18
CA LEU A 121 -6.72 0.32 -8.12
C LEU A 121 -6.94 1.45 -7.12
N SER A 122 -7.72 2.49 -7.47
CA SER A 122 -8.07 3.58 -6.53
C SER A 122 -8.75 3.04 -5.27
N GLY A 123 -9.62 2.04 -5.41
CA GLY A 123 -10.27 1.39 -4.28
C GLY A 123 -9.30 0.75 -3.29
N ILE A 124 -8.10 0.33 -3.72
CA ILE A 124 -7.08 -0.22 -2.81
C ILE A 124 -6.41 0.93 -2.05
N ALA A 125 -5.95 1.97 -2.76
CA ALA A 125 -5.30 3.12 -2.15
C ALA A 125 -6.24 3.83 -1.15
N ASP A 126 -7.51 3.98 -1.52
CA ASP A 126 -8.53 4.62 -0.68
C ASP A 126 -8.77 3.84 0.61
N ARG A 127 -8.75 2.50 0.57
CA ARG A 127 -8.93 1.70 1.80
C ARG A 127 -7.82 1.92 2.81
N PHE A 128 -6.56 2.02 2.35
CA PHE A 128 -5.45 2.38 3.23
C PHE A 128 -5.56 3.82 3.71
N TYR A 129 -5.99 4.75 2.85
CA TYR A 129 -6.22 6.13 3.27
C TYR A 129 -7.34 6.23 4.34
N GLN A 130 -8.41 5.45 4.22
CA GLN A 130 -9.48 5.40 5.23
C GLN A 130 -8.97 4.94 6.60
N ASN A 131 -8.00 4.02 6.67
CA ASN A 131 -7.37 3.65 7.94
C ASN A 131 -6.73 4.85 8.63
N VAL A 132 -6.10 5.73 7.84
CA VAL A 132 -5.46 6.93 8.37
C VAL A 132 -6.48 7.97 8.82
N ILE A 133 -7.54 8.17 8.05
CA ILE A 133 -8.67 9.04 8.43
C ILE A 133 -9.31 8.57 9.75
N ALA A 134 -9.43 7.26 9.94
CA ALA A 134 -10.02 6.67 11.14
C ALA A 134 -9.22 6.93 12.44
N VAL A 135 -7.93 7.28 12.33
CA VAL A 135 -7.06 7.64 13.46
C VAL A 135 -6.70 9.12 13.51
N LEU A 136 -7.08 9.91 12.50
CA LEU A 136 -6.75 11.33 12.39
C LEU A 136 -7.15 12.16 13.61
N PRO A 137 -8.37 12.04 14.18
CA PRO A 137 -8.75 12.83 15.36
C PRO A 137 -7.82 12.55 16.55
N GLU A 138 -7.49 11.27 16.78
CA GLU A 138 -6.61 10.85 17.86
C GLU A 138 -5.16 11.30 17.61
N LEU A 139 -4.72 11.33 16.34
CA LEU A 139 -3.39 11.77 15.94
C LEU A 139 -3.18 13.29 16.16
N ILE A 140 -4.22 14.10 15.93
CA ILE A 140 -4.19 15.56 16.14
C ILE A 140 -4.24 15.92 17.64
N LEU A 141 -5.00 15.15 18.43
CA LEU A 141 -5.20 15.43 19.86
C LEU A 141 -4.04 14.96 20.75
N LYS A 142 -3.24 14.00 20.29
CA LYS A 142 -2.05 13.53 21.00
C LYS A 142 -0.91 14.54 20.92
N GLU A 143 0.05 14.41 21.84
CA GLU A 143 1.28 15.20 21.82
C GLU A 143 1.97 15.03 20.45
N PRO A 144 2.32 16.12 19.76
CA PRO A 144 2.90 16.05 18.43
C PRO A 144 4.28 15.41 18.49
N SER A 145 4.51 14.44 17.60
CA SER A 145 5.81 13.84 17.37
C SER A 145 6.22 14.07 15.92
N LEU A 146 7.52 13.95 15.63
CA LEU A 146 7.99 14.04 14.25
C LEU A 146 7.25 13.05 13.34
N LEU A 147 7.02 11.83 13.82
CA LEU A 147 6.32 10.79 13.07
C LEU A 147 4.83 11.13 12.86
N SER A 148 4.15 11.74 13.84
CA SER A 148 2.76 12.15 13.65
C SER A 148 2.65 13.28 12.63
N LEU A 149 3.58 14.23 12.62
CA LEU A 149 3.65 15.27 11.59
C LEU A 149 3.95 14.70 10.20
N GLN A 150 4.90 13.76 10.09
CA GLN A 150 5.21 13.09 8.84
C GLN A 150 4.02 12.30 8.29
N ALA A 151 3.26 11.62 9.17
CA ALA A 151 2.03 10.94 8.78
C ALA A 151 0.98 11.94 8.27
N LEU A 152 0.77 13.07 8.96
CA LEU A 152 -0.15 14.13 8.53
C LEU A 152 0.26 14.75 7.18
N LEU A 153 1.56 14.98 6.97
CA LEU A 153 2.09 15.46 5.70
C LEU A 153 1.86 14.45 4.56
N ALA A 154 2.10 13.16 4.80
CA ALA A 154 1.81 12.10 3.83
C ALA A 154 0.32 12.03 3.47
N MET A 155 -0.57 12.24 4.45
CA MET A 155 -2.01 12.37 4.19
C MET A 155 -2.34 13.57 3.32
N ALA A 156 -1.73 14.72 3.60
CA ALA A 156 -1.94 15.94 2.82
C ALA A 156 -1.52 15.76 1.35
N ILE A 157 -0.36 15.12 1.11
CA ILE A 157 0.11 14.78 -0.24
C ILE A 157 -0.89 13.88 -0.96
N TYR A 158 -1.39 12.83 -0.29
CA TYR A 158 -2.39 11.95 -0.88
C TYR A 158 -3.68 12.69 -1.23
N ALA A 159 -4.17 13.54 -0.31
CA ALA A 159 -5.38 14.33 -0.49
C ALA A 159 -5.28 15.33 -1.64
N GLN A 160 -4.14 16.03 -1.77
CA GLN A 160 -3.89 16.96 -2.88
C GLN A 160 -3.98 16.23 -4.22
N ALA A 161 -3.34 15.07 -4.34
CA ALA A 161 -3.42 14.27 -5.55
C ALA A 161 -4.87 13.87 -5.88
N ILE A 162 -5.75 13.63 -4.89
CA ILE A 162 -7.18 13.32 -5.15
C ILE A 162 -7.86 14.53 -5.80
N GLN A 163 -7.61 15.73 -5.29
CA GLN A 163 -8.21 16.95 -5.83
C GLN A 163 -7.75 17.21 -7.27
N ASP A 164 -6.47 17.04 -7.57
CA ASP A 164 -5.93 17.22 -8.92
C ASP A 164 -6.56 16.24 -9.94
N SER A 165 -6.74 14.97 -9.55
CA SER A 165 -7.38 13.97 -10.43
C SER A 165 -8.86 14.26 -10.75
N ARG A 166 -9.57 14.92 -9.83
CA ARG A 166 -10.97 15.35 -10.05
C ARG A 166 -11.06 16.63 -10.88
N ALA A 167 -10.05 17.49 -10.81
CA ALA A 167 -10.00 18.70 -11.62
C ALA A 167 -9.76 18.38 -13.11
N CYS A 168 -9.01 17.32 -13.43
CA CYS A 168 -8.72 16.89 -14.81
C CYS A 168 -9.84 16.06 -15.48
N THR A 169 -10.97 15.82 -14.80
CA THR A 169 -12.10 15.04 -15.33
C THR A 169 -13.32 15.91 -15.73
N VAL A 170 -13.13 17.23 -15.87
CA VAL A 170 -14.15 18.20 -16.31
C VAL A 170 -13.94 18.60 -17.77
#